data_AF-A0A514BN53-F1
#
_entry.id   AF-A0A514BN53-F1
#
_cell.length_a   1.000
_cell.length_b   1.000
_cell.length_c   1.000
_cell.angle_alpha   90.00
_cell.angle_beta   90.00
_cell.angle_gamma   90.00
#
_symmetry.space_group_name_H-M   'P 1'
#
loop_
_entity.id
_entity.type
_entity.pdbx_description
1 polymer ?
#
loop_
_entity_poly.entity_id
_entity_poly.type
_entity_poly.pdbx_seq_one_letter_code
_entity_poly.pdbx_strand_id
1 'polypeptide(L)'
;MERKTSAYYQRRHREKLREMGLVKKELWILPEFGDELAAVERRMRQPRGSVPTQKEIGMNEPKVWTAQALNEALAATESFRSGAVSVELLDGAEPSLHLVMHDYGDLPVFVAVVGEQIIVEALLWPVSQVKDPAAFNEEVLRTHKLFPLSTIGIETIDGDPVYIMFGALDAHSSLSNVVFEIDTLADNVIKVTEAFESRLRDAA
;
A
#
# COMPACT_ATOMS: atom_id res chain seq x y z
N MET A 1 -30.18 18.39 -5.49
CA MET A 1 -29.77 17.37 -4.50
C MET A 1 -28.70 18.00 -3.63
N GLU A 2 -28.93 18.20 -2.33
CA GLU A 2 -27.88 18.74 -1.45
C GLU A 2 -26.66 17.81 -1.45
N ARG A 3 -25.48 18.37 -1.70
CA ARG A 3 -24.24 17.62 -1.82
C ARG A 3 -23.76 17.23 -0.43
N LYS A 4 -24.05 15.99 -0.02
CA LYS A 4 -23.61 15.42 1.25
C LYS A 4 -22.09 15.25 1.25
N THR A 5 -21.40 15.82 2.23
CA THR A 5 -19.94 15.73 2.38
C THR A 5 -19.53 14.50 3.20
N SER A 6 -18.24 14.13 3.20
CA SER A 6 -17.71 13.06 4.06
C SER A 6 -18.04 13.27 5.55
N ALA A 7 -18.03 14.52 6.02
CA ALA A 7 -18.42 14.89 7.38
C ALA A 7 -19.89 14.54 7.71
N TYR A 8 -20.80 14.62 6.72
CA TYR A 8 -22.19 14.16 6.89
C TYR A 8 -22.24 12.64 7.15
N TYR A 9 -21.49 11.85 6.39
CA TYR A 9 -21.46 10.39 6.54
C TYR A 9 -20.79 9.96 7.84
N GLN A 10 -19.74 10.67 8.29
CA GLN A 10 -19.14 10.44 9.60
C GLN A 10 -20.13 10.68 10.75
N ARG A 11 -20.94 11.74 10.68
CA ARG A 11 -22.00 11.99 11.67
C ARG A 11 -23.03 10.87 11.67
N ARG A 12 -23.51 10.46 10.49
CA ARG A 12 -24.48 9.36 10.33
C ARG A 12 -23.94 8.02 10.81
N HIS A 13 -22.65 7.73 10.60
CA HIS A 13 -22.02 6.52 11.12
C HIS A 13 -21.99 6.51 12.66
N ARG A 14 -21.62 7.64 13.29
CA ARG A 14 -21.66 7.77 14.76
C ARG A 14 -23.08 7.68 15.31
N GLU A 15 -24.07 8.24 14.61
CA GLU A 15 -25.49 8.12 14.96
C GLU A 15 -25.93 6.65 14.94
N LYS A 16 -25.62 5.90 13.89
CA LYS A 16 -25.91 4.46 13.80
C LYS A 16 -25.26 3.66 14.94
N LEU A 17 -23.99 3.94 15.25
CA LEU A 17 -23.31 3.28 16.38
C LEU A 17 -24.05 3.54 17.70
N ARG A 18 -24.54 4.77 17.92
CA ARG A 18 -25.34 5.12 19.10
C ARG A 18 -26.72 4.45 19.10
N GLU A 19 -27.39 4.36 17.95
CA GLU A 19 -28.66 3.64 17.79
C GLU A 19 -28.51 2.14 18.12
N MET A 20 -27.34 1.56 17.83
CA MET A 20 -26.97 0.20 18.23
C MET A 20 -26.63 0.08 19.73
N GLY A 21 -26.75 1.16 20.51
CA GLY A 21 -26.42 1.17 21.93
C GLY A 21 -24.93 1.28 22.24
N LEU A 22 -24.07 1.48 21.24
CA LEU A 22 -22.62 1.61 21.43
C LEU A 22 -22.26 3.01 21.91
N VAL A 23 -21.34 3.08 22.87
CA VAL A 23 -20.84 4.32 23.45
C VAL A 23 -19.36 4.47 23.10
N LYS A 24 -18.98 5.63 22.55
CA LYS A 24 -17.57 5.93 22.25
C LYS A 24 -16.76 5.97 23.55
N LYS A 25 -15.64 5.26 23.57
CA LYS A 25 -14.60 5.35 24.62
C LYS A 25 -13.29 5.78 23.95
N GLU A 26 -12.60 6.73 24.56
CA GLU A 26 -11.29 7.21 24.11
C GLU A 26 -10.22 6.65 25.05
N LEU A 27 -9.16 6.09 24.49
CA LEU A 27 -8.11 5.36 25.20
C LEU A 27 -6.74 5.78 24.64
N TRP A 28 -5.72 5.79 25.50
CA TRP A 28 -4.33 5.97 25.12
C TRP A 28 -3.59 4.67 25.43
N ILE A 29 -2.90 4.10 24.44
CA ILE A 29 -2.17 2.83 24.55
C ILE A 29 -0.82 2.94 23.83
N LEU A 30 0.13 2.05 24.16
CA LEU A 30 1.36 1.91 23.40
C LEU A 30 1.08 1.21 22.05
N PRO A 31 1.86 1.50 20.99
CA PRO A 31 1.64 0.93 19.65
C PRO A 31 1.58 -0.61 19.62
N GLU A 32 2.39 -1.27 20.44
CA GLU A 32 2.47 -2.74 20.55
C GLU A 32 1.16 -3.43 20.98
N PHE A 33 0.21 -2.69 21.57
CA PHE A 33 -1.08 -3.23 22.02
C PHE A 33 -2.25 -2.94 21.07
N GLY A 34 -1.98 -2.41 19.87
CA GLY A 34 -3.00 -2.02 18.89
C GLY A 34 -3.96 -3.16 18.53
N ASP A 35 -3.40 -4.31 18.17
CA ASP A 35 -4.16 -5.48 17.70
C ASP A 35 -4.99 -6.11 18.82
N GLU A 36 -4.41 -6.19 20.03
CA GLU A 36 -5.11 -6.66 21.22
C GLU A 36 -6.33 -5.77 21.54
N LEU A 37 -6.15 -4.45 21.51
CA LEU A 37 -7.25 -3.51 21.77
C LEU A 37 -8.34 -3.62 20.69
N ALA A 38 -7.98 -3.78 19.42
CA ALA A 38 -8.92 -3.96 18.33
C ALA A 38 -9.75 -5.25 18.49
N ALA A 39 -9.11 -6.35 18.87
CA ALA A 39 -9.80 -7.62 19.15
C ALA A 39 -10.77 -7.50 20.34
N VAL A 40 -10.34 -6.84 21.41
CA VAL A 40 -11.17 -6.56 22.59
C VAL A 40 -12.38 -5.69 22.20
N GLU A 41 -12.15 -4.62 21.43
CA GLU A 41 -13.21 -3.72 20.96
C GLU A 41 -14.25 -4.48 20.13
N ARG A 42 -13.80 -5.28 19.16
CA ARG A 42 -14.69 -6.08 18.30
C ARG A 42 -15.56 -7.03 19.11
N ARG A 43 -14.99 -7.67 20.12
CA ARG A 43 -15.74 -8.53 21.07
C ARG A 43 -16.74 -7.72 21.90
N MET A 44 -16.37 -6.53 22.37
CA MET A 44 -17.25 -5.67 23.17
C MET A 44 -18.41 -5.05 22.37
N ARG A 45 -18.33 -5.05 21.04
CA ARG A 45 -19.44 -4.65 20.16
C ARG A 45 -20.54 -5.71 20.04
N GLN A 46 -20.33 -6.92 20.58
CA GLN A 46 -21.35 -7.97 20.62
C GLN A 46 -22.03 -8.06 22.01
N PRO A 47 -23.29 -8.51 22.07
CA PRO A 47 -23.97 -8.76 23.35
C PRO A 47 -23.21 -9.77 24.21
N ARG A 48 -23.16 -9.54 25.53
CA ARG A 48 -22.53 -10.49 26.46
C ARG A 48 -23.18 -11.88 26.31
N GLY A 49 -22.38 -12.89 25.97
CA GLY A 49 -22.85 -14.26 25.78
C GLY A 49 -23.16 -14.63 24.33
N SER A 50 -22.92 -13.76 23.34
CA SER A 50 -22.91 -14.18 21.94
C SER A 50 -21.77 -15.17 21.70
N VAL A 51 -22.12 -16.37 21.22
CA VAL A 51 -21.12 -17.34 20.76
C VAL A 51 -20.55 -16.81 19.45
N PRO A 52 -19.21 -16.68 19.31
CA PRO A 52 -18.61 -16.34 18.03
C PRO A 52 -19.11 -17.32 16.98
N THR A 53 -19.67 -16.83 15.88
CA THR A 53 -20.09 -17.72 14.79
C THR A 53 -18.83 -18.41 14.25
N GLN A 54 -18.85 -19.74 14.12
CA GLN A 54 -17.73 -20.61 13.71
C GLN A 54 -17.00 -20.25 12.40
N LYS A 55 -17.35 -19.15 11.72
CA LYS A 55 -16.64 -18.62 10.55
C LYS A 55 -15.27 -18.01 10.85
N GLU A 56 -14.87 -17.88 12.12
CA GLU A 56 -13.58 -17.29 12.50
C GLU A 56 -12.51 -18.31 12.95
N ILE A 57 -12.81 -19.62 12.99
CA ILE A 57 -11.90 -20.64 13.60
C ILE A 57 -11.39 -21.67 12.58
N GLY A 58 -11.67 -21.51 11.30
CA GLY A 58 -11.20 -22.46 10.29
C GLY A 58 -10.82 -21.77 8.99
N MET A 59 -9.52 -21.60 8.76
CA MET A 59 -8.80 -22.05 7.56
C MET A 59 -7.45 -21.32 7.43
N ASN A 60 -6.37 -22.09 7.55
CA ASN A 60 -4.94 -21.73 7.45
C ASN A 60 -4.46 -20.67 8.45
N GLU A 61 -3.36 -20.96 9.16
CA GLU A 61 -2.49 -19.89 9.67
C GLU A 61 -2.20 -18.95 8.48
N PRO A 62 -2.64 -17.68 8.54
CA PRO A 62 -2.29 -16.75 7.49
C PRO A 62 -0.77 -16.58 7.59
N LYS A 63 -0.04 -17.01 6.56
CA LYS A 63 1.39 -16.71 6.46
C LYS A 63 1.49 -15.19 6.36
N VAL A 64 1.69 -14.51 7.48
CA VAL A 64 2.05 -13.09 7.51
C VAL A 64 3.41 -12.99 6.86
N TRP A 65 3.51 -12.21 5.79
CA TRP A 65 4.80 -11.99 5.16
C TRP A 65 5.72 -11.23 6.12
N THR A 66 6.99 -11.63 6.13
CA THR A 66 8.10 -10.78 6.56
C THR A 66 8.93 -10.48 5.31
N ALA A 67 9.74 -9.42 5.31
CA ALA A 67 10.62 -9.14 4.18
C ALA A 67 11.48 -10.37 3.81
N GLN A 68 12.06 -11.03 4.82
CA GLN A 68 12.82 -12.27 4.62
C GLN A 68 11.99 -13.41 4.04
N ALA A 69 10.81 -13.70 4.60
CA ALA A 69 9.97 -14.79 4.10
C ALA A 69 9.49 -14.51 2.67
N LEU A 70 9.23 -13.23 2.34
CA LEU A 70 8.84 -12.80 1.01
C LEU A 70 10.01 -12.92 0.02
N ASN A 71 11.22 -12.54 0.40
CA ASN A 71 12.43 -12.74 -0.39
C ASN A 71 12.61 -14.22 -0.79
N GLU A 72 12.57 -15.11 0.20
CA GLU A 72 12.71 -16.56 -0.03
C GLU A 72 11.62 -17.10 -0.97
N ALA A 73 10.38 -16.59 -0.82
CA ALA A 73 9.27 -17.00 -1.66
C ALA A 73 9.38 -16.46 -3.09
N LEU A 74 9.79 -15.20 -3.26
CA LEU A 74 10.01 -14.57 -4.56
C LEU A 74 11.13 -15.29 -5.32
N ALA A 75 12.25 -15.60 -4.67
CA ALA A 75 13.36 -16.36 -5.26
C ALA A 75 12.94 -17.74 -5.79
N ALA A 76 11.84 -18.32 -5.28
CA ALA A 76 11.32 -19.60 -5.76
C ALA A 76 10.46 -19.49 -7.03
N THR A 77 10.05 -18.29 -7.45
CA THR A 77 9.17 -18.06 -8.62
C THR A 77 9.94 -18.08 -9.95
N GLU A 78 9.21 -18.25 -11.06
CA GLU A 78 9.80 -18.43 -12.39
C GLU A 78 10.54 -17.19 -12.89
N SER A 79 10.01 -15.98 -12.62
CA SER A 79 10.63 -14.71 -13.02
C SER A 79 12.04 -14.52 -12.46
N PHE A 80 12.31 -15.09 -11.28
CA PHE A 80 13.65 -15.10 -10.69
C PHE A 80 14.55 -16.17 -11.30
N ARG A 81 13.99 -17.34 -11.61
CA ARG A 81 14.74 -18.44 -12.24
C ARG A 81 15.12 -18.14 -13.69
N SER A 82 14.31 -17.33 -14.39
CA SER A 82 14.59 -16.87 -15.74
C SER A 82 15.57 -15.69 -15.78
N GLY A 83 15.82 -15.02 -14.65
CA GLY A 83 16.64 -13.82 -14.57
C GLY A 83 15.92 -12.53 -15.01
N ALA A 84 14.59 -12.55 -15.13
CA ALA A 84 13.78 -11.38 -15.46
C ALA A 84 13.70 -10.36 -14.31
N VAL A 85 13.87 -10.84 -13.06
CA VAL A 85 13.87 -10.01 -11.86
C VAL A 85 15.04 -10.41 -10.95
N SER A 86 15.80 -9.44 -10.48
CA SER A 86 16.78 -9.61 -9.41
C SER A 86 16.21 -9.06 -8.09
N VAL A 87 16.54 -9.67 -6.95
CA VAL A 87 16.12 -9.18 -5.63
C VAL A 87 17.30 -9.15 -4.67
N GLU A 88 17.37 -8.09 -3.89
CA GLU A 88 18.28 -7.91 -2.78
C GLU A 88 17.47 -7.61 -1.52
N LEU A 89 17.75 -8.33 -0.44
CA LEU A 89 17.21 -8.00 0.88
C LEU A 89 18.06 -6.90 1.48
N LEU A 90 17.45 -5.77 1.77
CA LEU A 90 18.07 -4.66 2.48
C LEU A 90 17.87 -4.86 3.98
N ASP A 91 18.90 -5.40 4.63
CA ASP A 91 18.93 -5.59 6.08
C ASP A 91 19.23 -4.25 6.77
N GLY A 92 18.20 -3.65 7.38
CA GLY A 92 18.26 -2.40 8.11
C GLY A 92 17.36 -2.39 9.35
N ALA A 93 17.16 -1.22 9.96
CA ALA A 93 16.20 -1.07 11.05
C ALA A 93 14.76 -1.42 10.62
N GLU A 94 14.45 -1.20 9.33
CA GLU A 94 13.22 -1.59 8.65
C GLU A 94 13.59 -2.45 7.43
N PRO A 95 13.46 -3.78 7.51
CA PRO A 95 13.82 -4.67 6.41
C PRO A 95 12.94 -4.46 5.17
N SER A 96 13.55 -4.31 3.99
CA SER A 96 12.85 -4.15 2.72
C SER A 96 13.54 -4.92 1.61
N LEU A 97 12.85 -5.11 0.49
CA LEU A 97 13.38 -5.75 -0.71
C LEU A 97 13.61 -4.70 -1.77
N HIS A 98 14.78 -4.75 -2.39
CA HIS A 98 15.10 -4.00 -3.59
C HIS A 98 15.07 -4.97 -4.77
N LEU A 99 14.11 -4.77 -5.68
CA LEU A 99 13.93 -5.54 -6.89
C LEU A 99 14.43 -4.72 -8.08
N VAL A 100 15.09 -5.39 -9.02
CA VAL A 100 15.45 -4.82 -10.32
C VAL A 100 14.67 -5.58 -11.39
N MET A 101 13.76 -4.88 -12.06
CA MET A 101 12.87 -5.43 -13.08
C MET A 101 13.54 -5.31 -14.46
N HIS A 102 14.28 -6.33 -14.88
CA HIS A 102 15.11 -6.29 -16.10
C HIS A 102 14.28 -6.15 -17.39
N ASP A 103 13.11 -6.80 -17.44
CA ASP A 103 12.18 -6.68 -18.57
C ASP A 103 11.59 -5.26 -18.73
N TYR A 104 11.75 -4.41 -17.71
CA TYR A 104 11.30 -3.01 -17.67
C TYR A 104 12.47 -2.02 -17.76
N GLY A 105 13.61 -2.45 -18.30
CA GLY A 105 14.78 -1.58 -18.45
C GLY A 105 15.51 -1.30 -17.14
N ASP A 106 15.66 -2.34 -16.31
CA ASP A 106 16.30 -2.29 -14.99
C ASP A 106 15.58 -1.36 -14.00
N LEU A 107 14.25 -1.28 -14.09
CA LEU A 107 13.44 -0.45 -13.18
C LEU A 107 13.61 -0.92 -11.71
N PRO A 108 14.04 -0.04 -10.79
CA PRO A 108 14.09 -0.36 -9.37
C PRO A 108 12.70 -0.31 -8.75
N VAL A 109 12.34 -1.36 -8.02
CA VAL A 109 11.10 -1.48 -7.26
C VAL A 109 11.44 -1.86 -5.81
N PHE A 110 10.82 -1.18 -4.85
CA PHE A 110 11.01 -1.46 -3.43
C PHE A 110 9.76 -2.15 -2.87
N VAL A 111 9.97 -3.18 -2.05
CA VAL A 111 8.89 -3.87 -1.34
C VAL A 111 9.17 -3.87 0.14
N ALA A 112 8.29 -3.25 0.92
CA ALA A 112 8.39 -3.19 2.37
C ALA A 112 7.16 -3.86 3.01
N VAL A 113 7.38 -4.59 4.11
CA VAL A 113 6.28 -5.11 4.92
C VAL A 113 6.18 -4.29 6.20
N VAL A 114 5.11 -3.52 6.33
CA VAL A 114 4.89 -2.58 7.43
C VAL A 114 3.59 -2.93 8.14
N GLY A 115 3.68 -3.51 9.33
CA GLY A 115 2.52 -3.98 10.09
C GLY A 115 1.73 -5.03 9.30
N GLU A 116 0.45 -4.74 9.03
CA GLU A 116 -0.45 -5.61 8.24
C GLU A 116 -0.45 -5.30 6.74
N GLN A 117 0.52 -4.52 6.25
CA GLN A 117 0.56 -4.09 4.85
C GLN A 117 1.87 -4.45 4.16
N ILE A 118 1.76 -4.74 2.87
CA ILE A 118 2.89 -4.82 1.94
C ILE A 118 2.80 -3.59 1.05
N ILE A 119 3.82 -2.74 1.08
CA ILE A 119 3.95 -1.59 0.19
C ILE A 119 4.89 -1.99 -0.92
N VAL A 120 4.47 -1.76 -2.16
CA VAL A 120 5.29 -1.93 -3.36
C VAL A 120 5.41 -0.56 -4.00
N GLU A 121 6.61 -0.08 -4.29
CA GLU A 121 6.81 1.27 -4.80
C GLU A 121 7.98 1.40 -5.77
N ALA A 122 7.94 2.43 -6.59
CA ALA A 122 9.03 2.82 -7.48
C ALA A 122 9.13 4.35 -7.53
N LEU A 123 10.36 4.85 -7.64
CA LEU A 123 10.60 6.27 -7.88
C LEU A 123 10.18 6.61 -9.32
N LEU A 124 9.53 7.77 -9.49
CA LEU A 124 9.21 8.32 -10.81
C LEU A 124 10.23 9.39 -11.19
N TRP A 125 10.17 10.56 -10.54
CA TRP A 125 11.07 11.67 -10.79
C TRP A 125 11.03 12.72 -9.68
N PRO A 126 12.08 13.53 -9.50
CA PRO A 126 12.06 14.67 -8.59
C PRO A 126 10.94 15.66 -8.91
N VAL A 127 10.34 16.27 -7.89
CA VAL A 127 9.34 17.34 -8.09
C VAL A 127 9.96 18.52 -8.85
N SER A 128 11.27 18.76 -8.68
CA SER A 128 12.04 19.78 -9.40
C SER A 128 12.11 19.54 -10.91
N GLN A 129 11.84 18.33 -11.41
CA GLN A 129 11.79 18.00 -12.83
C GLN A 129 10.44 18.38 -13.47
N VAL A 130 9.41 18.69 -12.69
CA VAL A 130 8.09 19.06 -13.21
C VAL A 130 8.03 20.56 -13.53
N LYS A 131 7.48 20.91 -14.71
CA LYS A 131 7.36 22.31 -15.17
C LYS A 131 6.49 23.15 -14.22
N ASP A 132 5.30 22.64 -13.89
CA ASP A 132 4.33 23.23 -12.97
C ASP A 132 3.80 22.15 -12.00
N PRO A 133 4.40 22.00 -10.81
CA PRO A 133 3.97 20.98 -9.84
C PRO A 133 2.51 21.11 -9.39
N ALA A 134 1.96 22.33 -9.31
CA ALA A 134 0.60 22.53 -8.84
C ALA A 134 -0.42 22.02 -9.87
N ALA A 135 -0.23 22.38 -11.15
CA ALA A 135 -1.06 21.89 -12.23
C ALA A 135 -0.91 20.37 -12.41
N PHE A 136 0.31 19.85 -12.32
CA PHE A 136 0.59 18.42 -12.40
C PHE A 136 -0.09 17.63 -11.28
N ASN A 137 -0.03 18.10 -10.03
CA ASN A 137 -0.70 17.46 -8.90
C ASN A 137 -2.21 17.37 -9.11
N GLU A 138 -2.83 18.43 -9.66
CA GLU A 138 -4.25 18.38 -10.00
C GLU A 138 -4.55 17.35 -11.10
N GLU A 139 -3.71 17.28 -12.14
CA GLU A 139 -3.83 16.32 -13.23
C GLU A 139 -3.72 14.88 -12.72
N VAL A 140 -2.72 14.58 -11.87
CA VAL A 140 -2.54 13.27 -11.20
C VAL A 140 -3.79 12.89 -10.41
N LEU A 141 -4.31 13.79 -9.58
CA LEU A 141 -5.50 13.51 -8.77
C LEU A 141 -6.75 13.23 -9.63
N ARG A 142 -6.87 13.89 -10.78
CA ARG A 142 -7.98 13.68 -11.73
C ARG A 142 -7.83 12.40 -12.54
N THR A 143 -6.59 11.95 -12.75
CA THR A 143 -6.26 10.82 -13.62
C THR A 143 -5.90 9.53 -12.87
N HIS A 144 -5.90 9.52 -11.54
CA HIS A 144 -5.52 8.34 -10.73
C HIS A 144 -6.22 7.03 -11.13
N LYS A 145 -7.45 7.09 -11.67
CA LYS A 145 -8.19 5.90 -12.12
C LYS A 145 -7.67 5.28 -13.41
N LEU A 146 -6.79 5.97 -14.14
CA LEU A 146 -6.18 5.49 -15.37
C LEU A 146 -5.05 4.48 -15.09
N PHE A 147 -4.52 4.48 -13.86
CA PHE A 147 -3.43 3.60 -13.41
C PHE A 147 -3.96 2.70 -12.30
N PRO A 148 -4.68 1.61 -12.64
CA PRO A 148 -5.34 0.78 -11.64
C PRO A 148 -4.33 0.14 -10.71
N LEU A 149 -4.69 -0.02 -9.44
CA LEU A 149 -3.86 -0.64 -8.39
C LEU A 149 -2.57 0.12 -8.06
N SER A 150 -2.35 1.29 -8.66
CA SER A 150 -1.21 2.15 -8.32
C SER A 150 -1.69 3.56 -8.00
N THR A 151 -0.99 4.20 -7.08
CA THR A 151 -1.22 5.59 -6.68
C THR A 151 0.08 6.36 -6.81
N ILE A 152 -0.01 7.61 -7.25
CA ILE A 152 1.14 8.51 -7.26
C ILE A 152 1.15 9.30 -5.95
N GLY A 153 2.30 9.29 -5.27
CA GLY A 153 2.58 10.03 -4.06
C GLY A 153 3.73 11.01 -4.23
N ILE A 154 3.99 11.80 -3.18
CA ILE A 154 5.20 12.59 -3.04
C ILE A 154 5.85 12.18 -1.73
N GLU A 155 7.11 11.77 -1.80
CA GLU A 155 7.95 11.46 -0.64
C GLU A 155 9.20 12.32 -0.63
N THR A 156 9.87 12.39 0.52
CA THR A 156 11.13 13.12 0.67
C THR A 156 12.28 12.12 0.75
N ILE A 157 13.14 12.11 -0.26
CA ILE A 157 14.30 11.24 -0.36
C ILE A 157 15.54 12.12 -0.31
N ASP A 158 16.44 11.88 0.66
CA ASP A 158 17.64 12.69 0.89
C ASP A 158 17.40 14.21 1.03
N GLY A 159 16.20 14.59 1.46
CA GLY A 159 15.78 15.99 1.63
C GLY A 159 15.09 16.61 0.40
N ASP A 160 15.06 15.89 -0.72
CA ASP A 160 14.41 16.34 -1.95
C ASP A 160 13.03 15.69 -2.11
N PRO A 161 11.99 16.46 -2.49
CA PRO A 161 10.68 15.91 -2.78
C PRO A 161 10.69 15.19 -4.14
N VAL A 162 10.22 13.95 -4.15
CA VAL A 162 10.22 13.03 -5.30
C VAL A 162 8.83 12.45 -5.49
N TYR A 163 8.36 12.42 -6.73
CA TYR A 163 7.17 11.65 -7.08
C TYR A 163 7.50 10.17 -7.06
N ILE A 164 6.67 9.40 -6.38
CA ILE A 164 6.73 7.94 -6.34
C ILE A 164 5.43 7.38 -6.89
N MET A 165 5.47 6.14 -7.38
CA MET A 165 4.29 5.33 -7.59
C MET A 165 4.31 4.19 -6.59
N PHE A 166 3.20 3.96 -5.90
CA PHE A 166 3.08 2.87 -4.94
C PHE A 166 1.73 2.15 -5.03
N GLY A 167 1.75 0.87 -4.67
CA GLY A 167 0.62 0.00 -4.43
C GLY A 167 0.70 -0.56 -3.01
N ALA A 168 -0.44 -1.00 -2.48
CA ALA A 168 -0.52 -1.52 -1.12
C ALA A 168 -1.42 -2.76 -1.09
N LEU A 169 -0.88 -3.85 -0.53
CA LEU A 169 -1.62 -5.08 -0.28
C LEU A 169 -1.72 -5.37 1.21
N ASP A 170 -2.67 -6.23 1.56
CA ASP A 170 -2.74 -6.87 2.88
C ASP A 170 -1.56 -7.85 3.06
N ALA A 171 -0.93 -7.88 4.23
CA ALA A 171 0.21 -8.75 4.54
C ALA A 171 -0.10 -10.26 4.56
N HIS A 172 -1.38 -10.63 4.51
CA HIS A 172 -1.84 -12.00 4.32
C HIS A 172 -2.12 -12.34 2.85
N SER A 173 -1.86 -11.41 1.92
CA SER A 173 -2.04 -11.65 0.49
C SER A 173 -1.23 -12.85 0.01
N SER A 174 -1.80 -13.62 -0.90
CA SER A 174 -1.08 -14.72 -1.54
C SER A 174 0.16 -14.20 -2.29
N LEU A 175 1.21 -15.04 -2.40
CA LEU A 175 2.41 -14.69 -3.17
C LEU A 175 2.06 -14.26 -4.61
N SER A 176 1.10 -14.94 -5.25
CA SER A 176 0.64 -14.59 -6.60
C SER A 176 0.04 -13.19 -6.67
N ASN A 177 -0.66 -12.73 -5.64
CA ASN A 177 -1.18 -11.36 -5.60
C ASN A 177 -0.05 -10.35 -5.43
N VAL A 178 0.97 -10.66 -4.60
CA VAL A 178 2.13 -9.79 -4.42
C VAL A 178 2.91 -9.65 -5.72
N VAL A 179 3.18 -10.77 -6.42
CA VAL A 179 3.84 -10.76 -7.74
C VAL A 179 3.01 -9.96 -8.75
N PHE A 180 1.70 -10.19 -8.80
CA PHE A 180 0.80 -9.46 -9.69
C PHE A 180 0.82 -7.94 -9.43
N GLU A 181 0.90 -7.50 -8.17
CA GLU A 181 1.02 -6.08 -7.84
C GLU A 181 2.36 -5.51 -8.31
N ILE A 182 3.47 -6.22 -8.11
CA ILE A 182 4.80 -5.80 -8.56
C ILE A 182 4.80 -5.59 -10.08
N ASP A 183 4.29 -6.56 -10.84
CA ASP A 183 4.23 -6.48 -12.30
C ASP A 183 3.30 -5.35 -12.77
N THR A 184 2.14 -5.20 -12.11
CA THR A 184 1.18 -4.13 -12.42
C THR A 184 1.76 -2.76 -12.14
N LEU A 185 2.48 -2.61 -11.03
CA LEU A 185 3.15 -1.37 -10.67
C LEU A 185 4.24 -1.03 -11.69
N ALA A 186 5.09 -1.99 -12.07
CA ALA A 186 6.13 -1.79 -13.07
C ALA A 186 5.54 -1.33 -14.42
N ASP A 187 4.47 -1.97 -14.89
CA ASP A 187 3.76 -1.59 -16.11
C ASP A 187 3.14 -0.19 -16.01
N ASN A 188 2.55 0.14 -14.87
CA ASN A 188 1.98 1.47 -14.63
C ASN A 188 3.04 2.57 -14.55
N VAL A 189 4.25 2.29 -14.03
CA VAL A 189 5.36 3.24 -14.00
C VAL A 189 5.74 3.66 -15.41
N ILE A 190 5.86 2.69 -16.34
CA ILE A 190 6.18 2.99 -17.75
C ILE A 190 5.08 3.86 -18.36
N LYS A 191 3.81 3.46 -18.22
CA LYS A 191 2.66 4.19 -18.76
C LYS A 191 2.55 5.61 -18.20
N VAL A 192 2.80 5.81 -16.91
CA VAL A 192 2.77 7.12 -16.26
C VAL A 192 3.88 8.01 -16.78
N THR A 193 5.07 7.46 -16.95
CA THR A 193 6.23 8.19 -17.48
C THR A 193 5.96 8.69 -18.90
N GLU A 194 5.42 7.82 -19.77
CA GLU A 194 5.00 8.19 -21.13
C GLU A 194 3.86 9.22 -21.13
N ALA A 195 2.83 9.00 -20.30
CA ALA A 195 1.65 9.87 -20.27
C ALA A 195 1.99 11.31 -19.83
N PHE A 196 2.98 11.47 -18.94
CA PHE A 196 3.33 12.76 -18.36
C PHE A 196 4.64 13.35 -18.85
N GLU A 197 5.34 12.72 -19.78
CA GLU A 197 6.61 13.20 -20.36
C GLU A 197 6.55 14.69 -20.74
N SER A 198 5.47 15.12 -21.39
CA SER A 198 5.28 16.52 -21.82
C SER A 198 5.26 17.54 -20.66
N ARG A 199 4.98 17.10 -19.43
CA ARG A 199 4.94 17.92 -18.20
C ARG A 199 6.31 18.02 -17.53
N LEU A 200 7.25 17.15 -17.92
CA LEU A 200 8.61 17.11 -17.40
C LEU A 200 9.49 18.09 -18.17
N ARG A 201 10.49 18.62 -17.47
CA ARG A 201 11.63 19.33 -18.04
C ARG A 201 12.56 18.29 -18.68
N ASP A 202 13.23 18.67 -19.76
CA ASP A 202 14.22 17.82 -20.41
C ASP A 202 15.26 17.36 -19.37
N ALA A 203 15.63 16.09 -19.40
CA ALA A 203 16.68 15.56 -18.54
C ALA A 203 17.98 16.34 -18.83
N ALA A 204 18.56 16.92 -17.77
CA ALA A 204 19.83 17.63 -17.85
C ALA A 204 21.01 16.66 -18.00
#